data_AF-A0A7V6I552-F1
#
_entry.id   AF-A0A7V6I552-F1
#
_cell.length_a   1.000
_cell.length_b   1.000
_cell.length_c   1.000
_cell.angle_alpha   90.00
_cell.angle_beta   90.00
_cell.angle_gamma   90.00
#
_symmetry.space_group_name_H-M   'P 1'
#
loop_
_entity.id
_entity.type
_entity.pdbx_description
1 polymer ?
#
loop_
_entity_poly.entity_id
_entity_poly.type
_entity_poly.pdbx_seq_one_letter_code
_entity_poly.pdbx_strand_id
1 'polypeptide(L)'
;HNLDDNREPVPSGPITVEQAEEMFRRDFYAAKIACMRVVPNFSTLDDVRRAALVDMAFNLGEAGLSTFRKFLGAIAVRDWVEAGRQMLNSRWAGQVGVRATRLVFMVLTGEWE
;
A
#
# COMPACT_ATOMS: atom_id res chain seq x y z
N HIS A 1 -13.10 -5.97 -5.22
CA HIS A 1 -13.88 -6.77 -4.25
C HIS A 1 -12.87 -7.26 -3.23
N ASN A 2 -12.75 -6.54 -2.11
CA ASN A 2 -12.00 -6.81 -0.87
C ASN A 2 -12.08 -5.52 -0.01
N LEU A 3 -13.30 -5.03 0.25
CA LEU A 3 -13.50 -3.79 1.04
C LEU A 3 -14.17 -4.06 2.41
N ASP A 4 -14.31 -5.33 2.79
CA ASP A 4 -15.03 -5.72 4.00
C ASP A 4 -14.05 -6.12 5.10
N ASP A 5 -13.40 -5.15 5.73
CA ASP A 5 -12.96 -5.30 7.12
C ASP A 5 -12.86 -3.92 7.80
N ASN A 6 -13.84 -3.59 8.64
CA ASN A 6 -13.88 -2.43 9.54
C ASN A 6 -13.99 -0.99 8.96
N ARG A 7 -14.72 -0.76 7.87
CA ARG A 7 -15.19 0.61 7.56
C ARG A 7 -16.48 0.90 8.31
N GLU A 8 -16.43 1.84 9.26
CA GLU A 8 -17.64 2.48 9.76
C GLU A 8 -18.56 2.91 8.60
N PRO A 9 -19.90 2.86 8.78
CA PRO A 9 -20.83 3.22 7.74
C PRO A 9 -20.50 4.62 7.22
N VAL A 10 -20.30 4.73 5.91
CA VAL A 10 -20.10 6.02 5.25
C VAL A 10 -21.34 6.89 5.55
N PRO A 11 -21.19 8.12 6.05
CA PRO A 11 -22.33 8.97 6.38
C PRO A 11 -23.28 9.11 5.19
N SER A 12 -24.59 8.98 5.42
CA SER A 12 -25.59 9.23 4.37
C SER A 12 -25.80 10.74 4.20
N GLY A 13 -24.92 11.39 3.47
CA GLY A 13 -24.97 12.83 3.19
C GLY A 13 -23.61 13.39 2.75
N PRO A 14 -23.55 14.68 2.34
CA PRO A 14 -22.28 15.34 2.07
C PRO A 14 -21.38 15.27 3.31
N ILE A 15 -20.16 14.75 3.15
CA ILE A 15 -19.16 14.75 4.21
C ILE A 15 -18.49 16.12 4.32
N THR A 16 -18.21 16.57 5.54
CA THR A 16 -17.40 17.79 5.74
C THR A 16 -15.92 17.50 5.48
N VAL A 17 -15.12 18.56 5.34
CA VAL A 17 -13.66 18.43 5.19
C VAL A 17 -13.07 17.71 6.40
N GLU A 18 -13.53 18.05 7.61
CA GLU A 18 -13.06 17.46 8.85
C GLU A 18 -13.37 15.95 8.91
N GLN A 19 -14.56 15.54 8.47
CA GLN A 19 -14.92 14.13 8.37
C GLN A 19 -14.06 13.39 7.33
N ALA A 20 -13.81 14.02 6.17
CA ALA A 20 -12.94 13.45 5.15
C ALA A 20 -11.50 13.29 5.66
N GLU A 21 -10.98 14.27 6.38
CA GLU A 21 -9.65 14.23 7.01
C GLU A 21 -9.56 13.16 8.09
N GLU A 22 -10.60 12.99 8.91
CA GLU A 22 -10.62 11.95 9.94
C GLU A 22 -10.64 10.54 9.33
N MET A 23 -11.49 10.33 8.31
CA MET A 23 -11.51 9.08 7.55
C MET A 23 -10.16 8.79 6.90
N PHE A 24 -9.56 9.79 6.25
CA PHE A 24 -8.24 9.66 5.65
C PHE A 24 -7.17 9.30 6.69
N ARG A 25 -7.13 10.01 7.81
CA ARG A 25 -6.16 9.80 8.89
C ARG A 25 -6.25 8.38 9.44
N ARG A 26 -7.48 7.89 9.68
CA ARG A 26 -7.72 6.53 10.15
C ARG A 26 -7.19 5.50 9.16
N ASP A 27 -7.58 5.60 7.89
CA ASP A 27 -7.21 4.64 6.86
C ASP A 27 -5.69 4.69 6.59
N PHE A 28 -5.06 5.87 6.67
CA PHE A 28 -3.61 6.04 6.59
C PHE A 28 -2.87 5.36 7.75
N TYR A 29 -3.34 5.53 8.99
CA TYR A 29 -2.75 4.84 10.12
C TYR A 29 -2.93 3.32 10.04
N ALA A 30 -4.10 2.85 9.61
CA ALA A 30 -4.34 1.43 9.38
C ALA A 30 -3.39 0.85 8.32
N ALA A 31 -3.17 1.57 7.22
CA ALA A 31 -2.21 1.20 6.18
C ALA A 31 -0.77 1.10 6.71
N LYS A 32 -0.35 2.07 7.53
CA LYS A 32 0.98 2.04 8.17
C LYS A 32 1.14 0.85 9.11
N ILE A 33 0.13 0.54 9.92
CA ILE A 33 0.14 -0.63 10.82
C ILE A 33 0.18 -1.93 10.01
N ALA A 34 -0.61 -2.02 8.94
CA ALA A 34 -0.59 -3.17 8.05
C ALA A 34 0.81 -3.43 7.48
N CYS A 35 1.50 -2.38 7.01
CA CYS A 35 2.89 -2.50 6.54
C CYS A 35 3.82 -3.00 7.64
N MET A 36 3.73 -2.46 8.86
CA MET A 36 4.56 -2.90 9.99
C MET A 36 4.38 -4.37 10.35
N ARG A 37 3.18 -4.92 10.15
CA ARG A 37 2.86 -6.33 10.44
C ARG A 37 3.25 -7.28 9.31
N VAL A 38 3.03 -6.86 8.07
CA VAL A 38 3.09 -7.74 6.89
C VAL A 38 4.40 -7.63 6.14
N VAL A 39 5.04 -6.45 6.12
CA VAL A 39 6.25 -6.22 5.33
C VAL A 39 7.50 -6.59 6.14
N PRO A 40 8.31 -7.55 5.66
CA PRO A 40 9.54 -7.93 6.33
C PRO A 40 10.51 -6.75 6.46
N ASN A 41 11.08 -6.57 7.66
CA ASN A 41 12.08 -5.54 7.96
C ASN A 41 11.64 -4.11 7.55
N PHE A 42 10.33 -3.81 7.58
CA PHE A 42 9.76 -2.55 7.13
C PHE A 42 10.46 -1.30 7.69
N SER A 43 10.81 -1.31 8.98
CA SER A 43 11.49 -0.20 9.65
C SER A 43 12.91 0.08 9.13
N THR A 44 13.51 -0.88 8.42
CA THR A 44 14.88 -0.77 7.86
C THR A 44 14.92 -0.29 6.41
N LEU A 45 13.75 -0.23 5.76
CA LEU A 45 13.62 0.27 4.39
C LEU A 45 13.80 1.79 4.40
N ASP A 46 14.26 2.36 3.30
CA ASP A 46 14.29 3.81 3.11
C ASP A 46 12.87 4.43 3.02
N ASP A 47 12.81 5.73 3.22
CA ASP A 47 11.56 6.48 3.33
C ASP A 47 10.68 6.38 2.08
N VAL A 48 11.29 6.34 0.89
CA VAL A 48 10.59 6.24 -0.40
C VAL A 48 9.92 4.87 -0.54
N ARG A 49 10.67 3.79 -0.30
CA ARG A 49 10.10 2.43 -0.35
C ARG A 49 9.01 2.24 0.70
N ARG A 50 9.18 2.78 1.91
CA ARG A 50 8.13 2.75 2.95
C ARG A 50 6.89 3.51 2.51
N ALA A 51 7.04 4.68 1.90
CA ALA A 51 5.92 5.46 1.39
C ALA A 51 5.14 4.69 0.32
N ALA A 52 5.84 4.06 -0.64
CA ALA A 52 5.20 3.26 -1.68
C ALA A 52 4.41 2.06 -1.12
N LEU A 53 4.97 1.37 -0.11
CA LEU A 53 4.31 0.25 0.57
C LEU A 53 3.06 0.68 1.34
N VAL A 54 3.11 1.82 2.04
CA VAL A 54 1.95 2.38 2.77
C VAL A 54 0.86 2.78 1.78
N ASP A 55 1.23 3.33 0.63
CA ASP A 55 0.31 3.67 -0.44
C ASP A 55 -0.42 2.44 -1.01
N MET A 56 0.32 1.36 -1.25
CA MET A 56 -0.27 0.07 -1.62
C MET A 56 -1.24 -0.42 -0.55
N ALA A 57 -0.82 -0.39 0.72
CA ALA A 57 -1.61 -0.84 1.86
C ALA A 57 -2.89 -0.02 2.06
N PHE A 58 -2.88 1.28 1.77
CA PHE A 58 -4.06 2.14 1.85
C PHE A 58 -5.18 1.67 0.92
N ASN A 59 -4.82 1.23 -0.29
CA ASN A 59 -5.77 0.72 -1.28
C ASN A 59 -6.20 -0.74 -1.02
N LEU A 60 -5.29 -1.56 -0.48
CA LEU A 60 -5.46 -3.01 -0.36
C LEU A 60 -5.95 -3.49 1.01
N GLY A 61 -5.65 -2.74 2.08
CA GLY A 61 -5.72 -3.21 3.46
C GLY A 61 -4.67 -4.27 3.80
N GLU A 62 -4.61 -4.67 5.07
CA GLU A 62 -3.67 -5.68 5.58
C GLU A 62 -3.86 -7.04 4.89
N ALA A 63 -5.11 -7.52 4.84
CA ALA A 63 -5.45 -8.78 4.19
C ALA A 63 -5.03 -8.78 2.72
N GLY A 64 -5.36 -7.73 1.96
CA GLY A 64 -4.96 -7.59 0.56
C GLY A 64 -3.44 -7.61 0.39
N LEU A 65 -2.71 -6.78 1.16
CA LEU A 65 -1.25 -6.72 1.09
C LEU A 65 -0.59 -8.06 1.42
N SER A 66 -1.10 -8.81 2.40
CA SER A 66 -0.56 -10.11 2.80
C SER A 66 -0.60 -11.17 1.68
N THR A 67 -1.46 -10.99 0.68
CA THR A 67 -1.54 -11.91 -0.47
C THR A 67 -0.36 -11.75 -1.44
N PHE A 68 0.39 -10.66 -1.37
CA PHE A 68 1.53 -10.34 -2.23
C PHE A 68 2.80 -11.12 -1.85
N ARG A 69 2.69 -12.44 -1.62
CA ARG A 69 3.75 -13.27 -1.03
C ARG A 69 5.09 -13.19 -1.76
N LYS A 70 5.08 -13.20 -3.10
CA LYS A 70 6.33 -13.11 -3.90
C LYS A 70 6.98 -11.74 -3.81
N PHE A 71 6.17 -10.68 -3.86
CA PHE A 71 6.63 -9.31 -3.66
C PHE A 71 7.24 -9.14 -2.26
N LEU A 72 6.55 -9.59 -1.21
CA LEU A 72 7.04 -9.51 0.17
C LEU A 72 8.34 -10.32 0.36
N GLY A 73 8.45 -11.48 -0.28
CA GLY A 73 9.69 -12.26 -0.31
C GLY A 73 10.85 -11.51 -0.98
N ALA A 74 10.59 -10.84 -2.11
CA ALA A 74 11.58 -10.01 -2.79
C ALA A 74 12.03 -8.81 -1.93
N ILE A 75 11.08 -8.11 -1.27
CA ILE A 75 11.38 -7.04 -0.32
C ILE A 75 12.29 -7.54 0.83
N ALA A 76 12.02 -8.73 1.38
CA ALA A 76 12.79 -9.28 2.49
C ALA A 76 14.29 -9.45 2.17
N VAL A 77 14.59 -9.81 0.92
CA VAL A 77 15.97 -9.98 0.42
C VAL A 77 16.48 -8.78 -0.38
N ARG A 78 15.74 -7.66 -0.37
CA ARG A 78 16.07 -6.41 -1.09
C ARG A 78 16.22 -6.58 -2.61
N ASP A 79 15.52 -7.54 -3.20
CA ASP A 79 15.42 -7.71 -4.64
C ASP A 79 14.36 -6.76 -5.21
N TRP A 80 14.75 -5.50 -5.43
CA TRP A 80 13.85 -4.44 -5.88
C TRP A 80 13.32 -4.65 -7.30
N VAL A 81 14.10 -5.33 -8.15
CA VAL A 81 13.70 -5.64 -9.53
C VAL A 81 12.57 -6.66 -9.51
N GLU A 82 12.72 -7.76 -8.76
CA GLU A 82 11.66 -8.74 -8.62
C GLU A 82 10.44 -8.17 -7.90
N ALA A 83 10.65 -7.33 -6.87
CA ALA A 83 9.55 -6.64 -6.18
C ALA A 83 8.71 -5.81 -7.17
N GLY A 84 9.35 -4.96 -7.99
CA GLY A 84 8.66 -4.18 -9.02
C GLY A 84 7.93 -5.06 -10.04
N ARG A 85 8.53 -6.16 -10.47
CA ARG A 85 7.89 -7.11 -11.40
C ARG A 85 6.63 -7.74 -10.79
N GLN A 86 6.68 -8.14 -9.52
CA GLN A 86 5.53 -8.72 -8.82
C GLN A 86 4.41 -7.70 -8.60
N MET A 87 4.74 -6.42 -8.38
CA MET A 87 3.75 -5.35 -8.31
C MET A 87 2.99 -5.20 -9.64
N LEU A 88 3.71 -5.11 -10.77
CA LEU A 88 3.08 -4.98 -12.09
C LEU A 88 2.31 -6.24 -12.51
N ASN A 89 2.79 -7.42 -12.12
CA ASN A 89 2.13 -8.70 -12.38
C ASN A 89 1.05 -9.01 -11.32
N SER A 90 0.21 -8.04 -11.00
CA SER A 90 -0.87 -8.19 -10.03
C SER A 90 -2.16 -7.57 -10.55
N ARG A 91 -3.31 -8.09 -10.10
CA ARG A 91 -4.60 -7.48 -10.40
C ARG A 91 -4.69 -6.05 -9.88
N TRP A 92 -4.02 -5.77 -8.76
CA TRP A 92 -3.94 -4.44 -8.17
C TRP A 92 -3.38 -3.42 -9.15
N ALA A 93 -2.34 -3.76 -9.91
CA ALA A 93 -1.78 -2.84 -10.91
C ALA A 93 -2.83 -2.41 -11.95
N GLY A 94 -3.67 -3.33 -12.40
CA GLY A 94 -4.79 -3.03 -13.30
C GLY A 94 -5.91 -2.19 -12.64
N GLN A 95 -6.06 -2.27 -11.31
CA GLN A 95 -7.07 -1.50 -10.58
C GLN A 95 -6.66 -0.04 -10.35
N VAL A 96 -5.38 0.21 -10.08
CA VAL A 96 -4.87 1.55 -9.78
C VAL A 96 -4.24 2.24 -11.00
N GLY A 97 -4.04 1.50 -12.10
CA GLY A 97 -3.58 2.03 -13.38
C GLY A 97 -2.19 2.67 -13.30
N VAL A 98 -2.05 3.89 -13.82
CA VAL A 98 -0.77 4.62 -13.89
C VAL A 98 -0.07 4.72 -12.54
N ARG A 99 -0.83 4.82 -11.44
CA ARG A 99 -0.29 4.85 -10.07
C ARG A 99 0.58 3.63 -9.75
N ALA A 100 0.29 2.47 -10.34
CA ALA A 100 1.13 1.28 -10.14
C ALA A 100 2.56 1.52 -10.63
N THR A 101 2.73 2.11 -11.82
CA THR A 101 4.04 2.39 -12.41
C THR A 101 4.86 3.34 -11.55
N ARG A 102 4.21 4.36 -10.97
CA ARG A 102 4.80 5.33 -10.03
C ARG A 102 5.39 4.66 -8.80
N LEU A 103 4.57 3.84 -8.15
CA LEU A 103 4.96 3.12 -6.94
C LEU A 103 6.03 2.06 -7.23
N VAL A 104 6.01 1.46 -8.43
CA VAL A 104 7.07 0.55 -8.87
C VAL A 104 8.38 1.28 -9.05
N PHE A 105 8.39 2.50 -9.64
CA PHE A 105 9.59 3.32 -9.72
C PHE A 105 10.17 3.56 -8.32
N MET A 106 9.33 4.03 -7.38
CA MET A 106 9.73 4.27 -5.99
C MET A 106 10.31 3.02 -5.31
N VAL A 107 9.68 1.85 -5.50
CA VAL A 107 10.19 0.58 -4.94
C VAL A 107 11.50 0.16 -5.59
N LEU A 108 11.63 0.34 -6.90
CA LEU A 108 12.79 -0.06 -7.68
C LEU A 108 14.01 0.79 -7.32
N THR A 109 13.87 2.12 -7.36
CA THR A 109 14.97 3.07 -7.25
C THR A 109 15.19 3.53 -5.81
N GLY A 110 14.14 3.68 -5.01
CA GLY A 110 14.19 4.40 -3.75
C GLY A 110 14.24 5.92 -3.94
N GLU A 111 13.78 6.41 -5.09
CA GLU A 111 13.65 7.84 -5.42
C GLU A 111 12.18 8.23 -5.58
N TRP A 112 11.85 9.48 -5.26
CA TRP A 112 10.53 10.04 -5.53
C TRP A 112 10.32 10.19 -7.04
N GLU A 113 9.13 9.82 -7.51
CA GLU A 113 8.70 10.02 -8.91
C GLU A 113 8.27 11.48 -9.17
#